data_AF-A0A9X5X875-F1
#
_entry.id   AF-A0A9X5X875-F1
#
_cell.length_a   1.000
_cell.length_b   1.000
_cell.length_c   1.000
_cell.angle_alpha   90.00
_cell.angle_beta   90.00
_cell.angle_gamma   90.00
#
_symmetry.space_group_name_H-M   'P 1'
#
loop_
_entity.id
_entity.type
_entity.pdbx_description
1 polymer ?
#
loop_
_entity_poly.entity_id
_entity_poly.type
_entity_poly.pdbx_seq_one_letter_code
_entity_poly.pdbx_strand_id
1 'polypeptide(L)'
;MTGIDDLPVRDELRGKSPYGAPQLDVPVRLNTNENPYPLPEPLVERIAERVREAARNLNRYPDRDAVELRTELAKYLTRTGGHRAGVE
;
A
#
# COMPACT_ATOMS: atom_id res chain seq x y z
N MET A 1 -25.65 -18.38 16.48
CA MET A 1 -24.56 -17.89 15.60
C MET A 1 -23.70 -17.00 16.47
N THR A 2 -22.42 -17.31 16.63
CA THR A 2 -21.52 -16.54 17.50
C THR A 2 -21.31 -15.15 16.90
N GLY A 3 -21.68 -14.10 17.62
CA GLY A 3 -21.47 -12.70 17.27
C GLY A 3 -20.15 -12.17 17.84
N ILE A 4 -19.77 -10.94 17.45
CA ILE A 4 -18.57 -10.30 18.00
C ILE A 4 -18.66 -10.11 19.52
N ASP A 5 -19.87 -9.96 20.04
CA ASP A 5 -20.11 -9.80 21.48
C ASP A 5 -19.85 -11.07 22.28
N ASP A 6 -19.95 -12.24 21.64
CA ASP A 6 -19.66 -13.55 22.24
C ASP A 6 -18.15 -13.85 22.30
N LEU A 7 -17.31 -13.00 21.70
CA LEU A 7 -15.86 -13.15 21.69
C LEU A 7 -15.19 -12.35 22.83
N PRO A 8 -14.01 -12.78 23.30
CA PRO A 8 -13.22 -12.02 24.28
C PRO A 8 -12.49 -10.84 23.62
N VAL A 9 -13.23 -9.98 22.92
CA VAL A 9 -12.71 -8.73 22.38
C VAL A 9 -12.47 -7.73 23.51
N ARG A 10 -11.44 -6.90 23.35
CA ARG A 10 -11.15 -5.79 24.28
C ARG A 10 -12.38 -4.89 24.36
N ASP A 11 -12.76 -4.48 25.58
CA ASP A 11 -14.01 -3.72 25.80
C ASP A 11 -14.09 -2.42 25.01
N GLU A 12 -12.95 -1.75 24.79
CA GLU A 12 -12.88 -0.52 24.00
C GLU A 12 -13.23 -0.68 22.50
N LEU A 13 -13.22 -1.93 22.00
CA LEU A 13 -13.56 -2.26 20.62
C LEU A 13 -15.04 -2.61 20.46
N ARG A 14 -15.77 -2.85 21.55
CA ARG A 14 -17.20 -3.16 21.49
C ARG A 14 -17.99 -1.95 20.97
N GLY A 15 -18.95 -2.21 20.09
CA GLY A 15 -19.76 -1.16 19.46
C GLY A 15 -19.01 -0.24 18.48
N LYS A 16 -17.71 -0.47 18.23
CA LYS A 16 -16.98 0.24 17.17
C LYS A 16 -17.37 -0.33 15.80
N SER A 17 -17.32 0.51 14.78
CA SER A 17 -17.44 0.11 13.38
C SER A 17 -16.05 0.07 12.72
N PRO A 18 -15.83 -0.82 11.74
CA PRO A 18 -14.62 -0.80 10.93
C PRO A 18 -14.42 0.55 10.22
N TYR A 19 -13.17 0.99 10.12
CA TYR A 19 -12.82 2.16 9.31
C TYR A 19 -12.91 1.83 7.82
N GLY A 20 -13.54 2.71 7.05
CA GLY A 20 -13.56 2.61 5.60
C GLY A 20 -14.57 3.57 4.98
N ALA A 21 -14.15 4.31 3.96
CA ALA A 21 -15.10 5.00 3.10
C ALA A 21 -15.92 3.96 2.32
N PRO A 22 -17.23 4.19 2.09
CA PRO A 22 -18.05 3.26 1.34
C PRO A 22 -17.56 3.16 -0.12
N GLN A 23 -17.54 1.94 -0.65
CA GLN A 23 -17.27 1.67 -2.06
C GLN A 23 -18.59 1.74 -2.83
N LEU A 24 -18.92 2.92 -3.34
CA LEU A 24 -20.13 3.15 -4.11
C LEU A 24 -19.86 2.94 -5.61
N ASP A 25 -20.73 2.18 -6.26
CA ASP A 25 -20.76 2.08 -7.72
C ASP A 25 -21.54 3.28 -8.29
N VAL A 26 -20.81 4.38 -8.49
CA VAL A 26 -21.35 5.64 -9.00
C VAL A 26 -20.50 6.16 -10.14
N PRO A 27 -21.09 6.91 -11.11
CA PRO A 27 -20.34 7.37 -12.28
C PRO A 27 -19.14 8.27 -11.98
N VAL A 28 -19.17 9.01 -10.86
CA VAL A 28 -18.13 9.95 -10.46
C VAL A 28 -17.73 9.69 -9.00
N ARG A 29 -16.51 9.19 -8.81
CA ARG A 29 -15.93 8.88 -7.49
C ARG A 29 -14.86 9.93 -7.14
N LEU A 30 -15.20 10.86 -6.24
CA LEU A 30 -14.32 11.95 -5.78
C LEU A 30 -14.31 12.05 -4.24
N ASN A 31 -14.40 10.91 -3.56
CA ASN A 31 -14.45 10.81 -2.10
C ASN A 31 -13.11 10.43 -1.45
N THR A 32 -12.14 9.96 -2.23
CA THR A 32 -10.78 9.63 -1.81
C THR A 32 -9.80 10.52 -2.57
N ASN A 33 -8.68 10.90 -1.93
CA ASN A 33 -7.66 11.79 -2.52
C ASN A 33 -6.76 11.05 -3.53
N GLU A 34 -7.34 10.26 -4.42
CA GLU A 34 -6.63 9.49 -5.43
C GLU A 34 -6.18 10.40 -6.58
N ASN A 35 -5.13 9.98 -7.29
CA ASN A 35 -4.79 10.58 -8.56
C ASN A 35 -5.83 10.11 -9.62
N PRO A 36 -6.56 11.01 -10.31
CA PRO A 36 -7.59 10.62 -11.28
C PRO A 36 -7.02 10.07 -12.60
N TYR A 37 -5.72 10.21 -12.84
CA TYR A 37 -5.08 9.75 -14.07
C TYR A 37 -4.69 8.26 -13.96
N PRO A 38 -5.02 7.42 -14.97
CA PRO A 38 -4.56 6.04 -15.00
C PRO A 38 -3.03 5.96 -15.12
N LEU A 39 -2.46 4.85 -14.69
CA LEU A 39 -1.03 4.60 -14.89
C LEU A 39 -0.71 4.51 -16.39
N PRO A 40 0.40 5.10 -16.86
CA PRO A 40 0.86 4.89 -18.23
C PRO A 40 1.17 3.43 -18.52
N GLU A 41 0.85 2.94 -19.72
CA GLU A 41 1.07 1.55 -20.13
C GLU A 41 2.50 1.04 -19.86
N PRO A 42 3.58 1.81 -20.16
CA PRO A 42 4.94 1.35 -19.87
C PRO A 42 5.21 1.09 -18.39
N LEU A 43 4.51 1.79 -17.49
CA LEU A 43 4.62 1.58 -16.04
C LEU A 43 3.87 0.32 -15.62
N VAL A 44 2.69 0.06 -16.19
CA VAL A 44 1.91 -1.16 -15.94
C VAL A 44 2.73 -2.40 -16.31
N GLU A 45 3.30 -2.41 -17.52
CA GLU A 45 4.16 -3.50 -17.99
C GLU A 45 5.40 -3.68 -17.11
N ARG A 46 6.00 -2.58 -16.66
CA ARG A 46 7.16 -2.65 -15.77
C ARG A 46 6.80 -3.29 -14.42
N ILE A 47 5.64 -2.94 -13.85
CA ILE A 47 5.16 -3.54 -12.59
C ILE A 47 4.91 -5.05 -12.80
N ALA A 48 4.23 -5.42 -13.88
CA ALA A 48 3.93 -6.83 -14.17
C ALA A 48 5.21 -7.68 -14.30
N GLU A 49 6.23 -7.17 -14.99
CA GLU A 49 7.54 -7.84 -15.08
C GLU A 49 8.21 -8.00 -13.71
N ARG A 50 8.25 -6.95 -12.89
CA ARG A 50 8.87 -7.02 -11.55
C ARG A 50 8.14 -7.99 -10.62
N VAL A 51 6.82 -8.04 -10.67
CA VAL A 51 6.02 -9.01 -9.90
C VAL A 51 6.31 -10.43 -10.37
N ARG A 52 6.41 -10.67 -11.67
CA ARG A 52 6.80 -11.97 -12.25
C ARG A 52 8.20 -12.40 -11.78
N GLU A 53 9.15 -11.47 -11.73
CA GLU A 53 10.49 -11.73 -11.19
C GLU A 53 10.44 -12.13 -9.71
N ALA A 54 9.76 -11.35 -8.88
CA ALA A 54 9.62 -11.62 -7.44
C ALA A 54 8.87 -12.93 -7.15
N ALA A 55 7.87 -13.28 -7.98
CA ALA A 55 7.04 -14.46 -7.83
C ALA A 55 7.85 -15.77 -7.75
N ARG A 56 9.01 -15.82 -8.41
CA ARG A 56 9.90 -16.99 -8.44
C ARG A 56 10.43 -17.40 -7.06
N ASN A 57 10.43 -16.50 -6.09
CA ASN A 57 11.01 -16.72 -4.75
C ASN A 57 10.02 -16.51 -3.60
N LEU A 58 8.70 -16.49 -3.86
CA LEU A 58 7.67 -16.21 -2.83
C LEU A 58 7.59 -17.25 -1.70
N ASN A 59 8.26 -18.40 -1.85
CA ASN A 59 8.44 -19.37 -0.76
C ASN A 59 9.48 -18.93 0.28
N ARG A 60 10.12 -17.78 0.09
CA ARG A 60 11.10 -17.17 1.00
C ARG A 60 10.59 -15.84 1.52
N TYR A 61 11.01 -15.49 2.73
CA TYR A 61 10.81 -14.14 3.25
C TYR A 61 11.54 -13.12 2.35
N PRO A 62 10.98 -11.92 2.14
CA PRO A 62 11.64 -10.86 1.40
C PRO A 62 12.83 -10.30 2.19
N ASP A 63 13.55 -9.35 1.58
CA ASP A 63 14.47 -8.50 2.33
C ASP A 63 13.71 -7.79 3.47
N ARG A 64 14.07 -8.15 4.70
CA ARG A 64 13.43 -7.65 5.93
C ARG A 64 13.50 -6.12 6.02
N ASP A 65 14.61 -5.55 5.54
CA ASP A 65 14.91 -4.14 5.73
C ASP A 65 14.60 -3.31 4.47
N ALA A 66 14.14 -3.94 3.37
CA ALA A 66 13.77 -3.32 2.10
C ALA A 66 14.79 -2.28 1.58
N VAL A 67 16.08 -2.66 1.61
CA VAL A 67 17.22 -1.74 1.41
C VAL A 67 17.18 -1.09 0.03
N GLU A 68 16.86 -1.85 -1.03
CA GLU A 68 16.76 -1.31 -2.39
C GLU A 68 15.66 -0.24 -2.49
N LEU A 69 14.46 -0.54 -1.94
CA LEU A 69 13.34 0.40 -1.94
C LEU A 69 13.69 1.70 -1.22
N ARG A 70 14.23 1.60 0.00
CA ARG A 70 14.63 2.79 0.79
C ARG A 70 15.71 3.60 0.08
N THR A 71 16.65 2.93 -0.59
CA THR A 71 17.70 3.59 -1.38
C THR A 71 17.11 4.38 -2.55
N GLU A 72 16.20 3.79 -3.32
CA GLU A 72 15.58 4.49 -4.46
C GLU A 72 14.65 5.62 -4.01
N LEU A 73 13.94 5.46 -2.88
CA LEU A 73 13.16 6.54 -2.26
C LEU A 73 14.05 7.70 -1.79
N ALA A 74 15.18 7.41 -1.13
CA ALA A 74 16.13 8.44 -0.71
C ALA A 74 16.71 9.22 -1.91
N LYS A 75 17.03 8.53 -3.01
CA LYS A 75 17.45 9.17 -4.27
C LYS A 75 16.34 10.04 -4.87
N TYR A 76 15.10 9.55 -4.90
CA TYR A 76 13.94 10.30 -5.37
C TYR A 76 13.75 11.59 -4.55
N LEU A 77 13.68 11.47 -3.23
CA LEU A 77 13.47 12.61 -2.33
C LEU A 77 14.64 13.59 -2.35
N THR A 78 15.88 13.10 -2.49
CA THR A 78 17.05 13.99 -2.66
C THR A 78 16.93 14.82 -3.93
N ARG A 79 16.45 14.20 -5.02
CA ARG A 79 16.27 14.89 -6.30
C ARG A 79 15.09 15.86 -6.29
N THR A 80 13.98 15.52 -5.65
CA THR A 80 12.74 16.31 -5.70
C THR A 80 12.57 17.30 -4.56
N GLY A 81 13.13 17.01 -3.39
CA GLY A 81 12.94 17.79 -2.15
C GLY A 81 14.05 18.78 -1.83
N GLY A 82 15.15 18.83 -2.59
CA GLY A 82 16.24 19.78 -2.39
C GLY A 82 17.11 19.55 -1.15
N HIS A 83 16.87 18.48 -0.39
CA HIS A 83 17.63 18.08 0.79
C HIS A 83 18.06 16.62 0.68
N ARG A 84 19.27 16.29 1.13
CA ARG A 84 19.77 14.90 1.11
C ARG A 84 18.97 14.04 2.08
N ALA A 85 18.35 12.98 1.56
CA ALA A 85 17.76 11.92 2.37
C ALA A 85 18.76 10.75 2.51
N GLY A 86 18.92 10.24 3.73
CA GLY A 86 19.75 9.07 4.04
C GLY A 86 18.96 7.77 4.08
N VAL A 87 19.68 6.64 4.10
CA VAL A 87 19.14 5.31 4.40
C VAL A 87 19.83 4.85 5.68
N GLU A 88 19.16 5.00 6.83
CA GLU A 88 19.59 4.41 8.11
C GLU A 88 18.92 3.06 8.30
#